data_AF-A0A2T9ZQH8-F1
#
_entry.id   AF-A0A2T9ZQH8-F1
#
_cell.length_a   1.000
_cell.length_b   1.000
_cell.length_c   1.000
_cell.angle_alpha   90.00
_cell.angle_beta   90.00
_cell.angle_gamma   90.00
#
_symmetry.space_group_name_H-M   'P 1'
#
loop_
_entity.id
_entity.type
_entity.pdbx_description
1 polymer ?
#
loop_
_entity_poly.entity_id
_entity_poly.type
_entity_poly.pdbx_seq_one_letter_code
_entity_poly.pdbx_strand_id
1 'polypeptide(L)' 'MSQSIENKVVSRIYGRGRGWAFTKTDFVAEFGEVNIHRALSSLTKAGKIRRVCRGVYDYPRYSELLD' A
#
# COMPACT_ATOMS: atom_id res chain seq x y z
N MET A 1 17.31 -13.30 -7.07
CA MET A 1 16.21 -13.75 -6.19
C MET A 1 14.94 -12.99 -6.56
N SER A 2 13.81 -13.68 -6.75
CA SER A 2 12.52 -13.04 -7.05
C SER A 2 11.97 -12.36 -5.79
N GLN A 3 11.71 -11.05 -5.85
CA GLN A 3 11.01 -10.35 -4.75
C GLN A 3 9.55 -10.84 -4.65
N SER A 4 9.03 -10.96 -3.43
CA SER A 4 7.60 -11.22 -3.19
C SER A 4 6.74 -10.09 -3.76
N ILE A 5 5.47 -10.39 -4.06
CA ILE A 5 4.52 -9.39 -4.56
C ILE A 5 4.38 -8.23 -3.56
N GLU A 6 4.36 -8.52 -2.26
CA GLU A 6 4.37 -7.49 -1.20
C GLU A 6 5.54 -6.53 -1.32
N ASN A 7 6.76 -7.04 -1.52
CA ASN A 7 7.94 -6.19 -1.64
C ASN A 7 7.86 -5.28 -2.86
N LYS A 8 7.33 -5.78 -3.98
CA LYS A 8 7.12 -4.97 -5.20
C LYS A 8 6.06 -3.89 -4.98
N VAL A 9 4.94 -4.25 -4.34
CA VAL A 9 3.85 -3.31 -4.01
C VAL A 9 4.35 -2.22 -3.07
N VAL A 10 5.06 -2.58 -1.99
CA VAL A 10 5.66 -1.63 -1.05
C VAL A 10 6.66 -0.71 -1.73
N SER A 11 7.54 -1.25 -2.56
CA SER A 11 8.53 -0.45 -3.30
C SER A 11 7.85 0.62 -4.15
N ARG A 12 6.75 0.27 -4.84
CA ARG A 12 5.96 1.20 -5.66
C ARG A 12 5.26 2.27 -4.82
N ILE A 13 4.76 1.90 -3.63
CA ILE A 13 4.17 2.83 -2.67
C ILE A 13 5.21 3.81 -2.14
N TYR A 14 6.39 3.32 -1.74
CA TYR A 14 7.48 4.16 -1.25
C TYR A 14 8.03 5.09 -2.34
N GLY A 15 8.11 4.62 -3.59
CA GLY A 15 8.51 5.43 -4.73
C GLY A 15 7.58 6.59 -5.03
N ARG A 16 6.32 6.54 -4.58
CA ARG A 16 5.36 7.67 -4.67
C ARG A 16 5.47 8.65 -3.49
N GLY A 17 6.05 8.21 -2.37
CA GLY A 17 6.28 9.04 -1.19
C GLY A 17 5.09 9.07 -0.22
N ARG A 18 5.36 9.58 1.00
CA ARG A 18 4.36 9.71 2.08
C ARG A 18 3.25 10.67 1.70
N GLY A 19 2.04 10.35 2.11
CA GLY A 19 0.81 11.09 1.81
C GLY A 19 0.13 10.60 0.54
N TRP A 20 0.73 9.68 -0.22
CA TRP A 20 0.06 9.09 -1.37
C TRP A 20 -1.10 8.21 -0.93
N ALA A 21 -2.28 8.49 -1.46
CA ALA A 21 -3.48 7.67 -1.33
C ALA A 21 -3.70 6.85 -2.60
N PHE A 22 -4.12 5.60 -2.43
CA PHE A 22 -4.21 4.63 -3.53
C PHE A 22 -5.28 3.57 -3.24
N THR A 23 -5.59 2.79 -4.28
CA THR A 23 -6.50 1.66 -4.22
C THR A 23 -5.87 0.41 -4.85
N LYS A 24 -6.58 -0.72 -4.87
CA LYS A 24 -6.11 -1.95 -5.54
C LYS A 24 -5.88 -1.76 -7.04
N THR A 25 -6.61 -0.84 -7.69
CA THR A 25 -6.55 -0.66 -9.15
C THR A 25 -5.21 -0.10 -9.62
N ASP A 26 -4.49 0.61 -8.75
CA ASP A 26 -3.14 1.11 -9.01
C ASP A 26 -2.09 0.01 -9.20
N PHE A 27 -2.43 -1.24 -8.84
CA PHE A 27 -1.53 -2.40 -8.84
C PHE A 27 -2.08 -3.59 -9.64
N VAL A 28 -3.40 -3.65 -9.88
CA VAL A 28 -4.06 -4.87 -10.40
C VAL A 28 -3.52 -5.31 -11.76
N ALA A 29 -3.15 -4.35 -12.62
CA ALA A 29 -2.63 -4.61 -13.96
C ALA A 29 -1.26 -5.33 -13.94
N GLU A 30 -0.46 -5.11 -12.89
CA GLU A 30 0.90 -5.66 -12.79
C GLU A 30 0.93 -6.97 -11.98
N PHE A 31 0.05 -7.13 -10.99
CA PHE A 31 0.16 -8.21 -9.99
C PHE A 31 -1.06 -9.13 -9.90
N GLY A 32 -2.18 -8.79 -10.55
CA GLY A 32 -3.44 -9.52 -10.48
C GLY A 32 -4.22 -9.32 -9.17
N GLU A 33 -5.54 -9.45 -9.23
CA GLU A 33 -6.44 -9.04 -8.14
C GLU A 33 -6.26 -9.83 -6.84
N VAL A 34 -6.20 -11.16 -6.91
CA VAL A 34 -6.10 -12.03 -5.73
C VAL A 34 -4.83 -11.73 -4.92
N ASN A 35 -3.71 -11.51 -5.60
CA ASN A 35 -2.43 -11.24 -4.96
C ASN A 35 -2.42 -9.86 -4.28
N ILE A 36 -3.07 -8.86 -4.87
CA ILE A 36 -3.14 -7.50 -4.32
C ILE A 36 -3.99 -7.44 -3.05
N HIS A 37 -5.12 -8.13 -2.98
CA HIS A 37 -5.92 -8.17 -1.75
C HIS A 37 -5.12 -8.72 -0.57
N ARG A 38 -4.38 -9.82 -0.76
CA ARG A 38 -3.52 -10.39 0.27
C ARG A 38 -2.39 -9.44 0.66
N ALA A 39 -1.69 -8.86 -0.32
CA ALA A 39 -0.59 -7.94 -0.07
C ALA A 39 -1.06 -6.70 0.72
N LEU A 40 -2.12 -6.02 0.27
CA LEU A 40 -2.63 -4.83 0.97
C LEU A 40 -3.11 -5.16 2.40
N SER A 41 -3.74 -6.32 2.61
CA SER A 41 -4.13 -6.75 3.95
C SER A 41 -2.92 -6.98 4.86
N SER A 42 -1.87 -7.63 4.36
CA SER A 42 -0.65 -7.92 5.10
C SER A 42 0.12 -6.63 5.45
N LEU A 43 0.28 -5.74 4.48
CA LEU A 43 0.96 -4.44 4.67
C LEU A 43 0.23 -3.53 5.65
N THR A 44 -1.11 -3.58 5.65
CA THR A 44 -1.93 -2.88 6.65
C THR A 44 -1.71 -3.47 8.05
N LYS A 45 -1.73 -4.81 8.19
CA LYS A 45 -1.46 -5.48 9.47
C LYS A 45 -0.05 -5.20 9.99
N ALA A 46 0.92 -5.06 9.10
CA ALA A 46 2.30 -4.72 9.43
C ALA A 46 2.53 -3.21 9.70
N GLY A 47 1.49 -2.38 9.60
CA GLY A 47 1.58 -0.93 9.83
C GLY A 47 2.40 -0.16 8.78
N LYS A 48 2.67 -0.76 7.61
CA LYS A 48 3.43 -0.09 6.54
C LYS A 48 2.57 0.91 5.75
N ILE A 49 1.29 0.62 5.67
CA ILE A 49 0.26 1.46 5.06
C ILE A 49 -0.95 1.49 5.98
N ARG A 50 -1.81 2.49 5.82
CA ARG A 50 -3.06 2.60 6.58
C ARG A 50 -4.24 2.44 5.63
N ARG A 51 -5.29 1.78 6.11
CA ARG A 51 -6.56 1.69 5.41
C ARG A 51 -7.45 2.82 5.89
N VAL A 52 -7.68 3.81 5.05
CA VAL A 52 -8.47 5.01 5.40
C VAL A 52 -9.96 4.69 5.38
N CYS A 53 -10.41 3.95 4.37
CA CYS A 53 -11.78 3.44 4.28
C CYS A 53 -11.83 2.16 3.42
N ARG A 54 -13.03 1.65 3.12
CA ARG A 54 -13.18 0.37 2.40
C ARG A 54 -12.61 0.46 0.99
N GLY A 55 -11.41 -0.10 0.81
CA GLY A 55 -10.74 -0.19 -0.50
C GLY A 55 -9.80 0.98 -0.81
N VAL A 56 -9.67 1.94 0.10
CA VAL A 56 -8.76 3.08 -0.01
C VAL A 56 -7.72 3.00 1.09
N TYR A 57 -6.47 3.23 0.69
CA TYR A 57 -5.30 3.11 1.53
C TYR A 57 -4.42 4.34 1.35
N ASP A 58 -3.59 4.63 2.34
CA ASP A 58 -2.56 5.65 2.24
C ASP A 58 -1.22 5.15 2.78
N TYR A 59 -0.14 5.73 2.25
CA TYR A 59 1.16 5.67 2.90
C TYR A 59 1.26 6.86 3.86
N PRO A 60 1.10 6.66 5.18
CA PRO A 60 0.79 7.75 6.07
C PRO A 60 1.87 8.82 6.09
N ARG A 61 1.41 10.07 6.03
CA ARG A 61 2.18 11.26 6.36
C ARG A 61 1.59 11.83 7.65
N TYR A 62 2.45 12.00 8.64
CA TYR A 62 2.09 12.64 9.90
C TYR A 62 2.47 14.11 9.83
N SER A 63 1.74 14.91 10.60
CA SER A 63 1.93 16.35 10.72
C SER A 63 2.01 16.64 12.20
N GLU A 64 3.05 17.36 12.64
CA GLU A 64 3.22 17.75 14.04
C GLU A 64 2.00 18.50 14.59
N LEU A 65 1.28 19.23 13.74
CA LEU A 65 0.05 19.94 14.11
C LEU A 65 -1.12 19.01 14.53
N LEU A 66 -1.12 17.76 14.08
CA LEU A 66 -2.23 16.81 14.23
C LEU A 66 -1.83 15.55 15.01
N ASP A 67 -0.61 15.50 15.56
CA ASP A 67 -0.12 14.39 16.38
C ASP A 67 -0.64 14.43 17.82
#